data_AF-A0A1V5PTN2-F1
#
_entry.id   AF-A0A1V5PTN2-F1
#
_cell.length_a   1.000
_cell.length_b   1.000
_cell.length_c   1.000
_cell.angle_alpha   90.00
_cell.angle_beta   90.00
_cell.angle_gamma   90.00
#
_symmetry.space_group_name_H-M   'P 1'
#
loop_
_entity.id
_entity.type
_entity.pdbx_description
1 polymer ?
#
loop_
_entity_poly.entity_id
_entity_poly.type
_entity_poly.pdbx_seq_one_letter_code
_entity_poly.pdbx_strand_id
1 'polypeptide(L)' 'MTAILGELEKQKVTDVAVTQTGCIGLCEYEPIVQVQIGEGDMVTYGKLGADRVPTLIEKHVVGGEPIAEWAIKQTA' A
#
# COMPACT_ATOMS: atom_id res chain seq x y z
N MET A 1 -1.51 -8.09 -6.53
CA MET A 1 -1.29 -7.15 -7.66
C MET A 1 -2.60 -6.77 -8.36
N THR A 2 -3.40 -7.72 -8.85
CA THR A 2 -4.63 -7.44 -9.63
C THR A 2 -5.61 -6.48 -8.95
N ALA A 3 -5.87 -6.65 -7.64
CA ALA A 3 -6.78 -5.77 -6.90
C ALA A 3 -6.32 -4.30 -6.88
N ILE A 4 -5.01 -4.06 -6.74
CA ILE A 4 -4.44 -2.70 -6.70
C ILE A 4 -4.56 -2.06 -8.07
N LEU A 5 -4.14 -2.75 -9.13
CA LEU A 5 -4.21 -2.23 -10.49
C LEU A 5 -5.65 -1.90 -10.89
N GLY A 6 -6.59 -2.82 -10.67
CA GLY A 6 -7.99 -2.60 -11.03
C GLY A 6 -8.63 -1.44 -10.27
N GLU A 7 -8.20 -1.18 -9.04
CA GLU A 7 -8.73 -0.06 -8.26
C GLU A 7 -8.11 1.28 -8.67
N LEU A 8 -6.82 1.32 -8.99
CA LEU A 8 -6.16 2.50 -9.58
C LEU A 8 -6.81 2.88 -10.93
N GLU A 9 -7.12 1.90 -11.78
CA GLU A 9 -7.81 2.12 -13.06
C GLU A 9 -9.22 2.69 -12.86
N LYS A 10 -10.01 2.13 -11.92
CA LYS A 10 -11.36 2.64 -11.59
C LYS A 10 -11.33 4.08 -11.10
N GLN A 11 -10.37 4.41 -10.23
CA GLN A 11 -10.22 5.74 -9.66
C GLN A 11 -9.46 6.71 -10.59
N LYS A 12 -9.03 6.23 -11.78
CA LYS A 12 -8.25 7.00 -12.77
C LYS A 12 -6.98 7.62 -12.17
N VAL A 13 -6.35 6.89 -11.24
CA VAL A 13 -5.10 7.31 -10.62
C VAL A 13 -3.96 6.93 -11.57
N THR A 14 -3.41 7.92 -12.27
CA THR A 14 -2.38 7.71 -13.31
C THR A 14 -0.95 8.02 -12.85
N ASP A 15 -0.78 8.74 -11.75
CA ASP A 15 0.53 9.18 -11.23
C ASP A 15 1.06 8.22 -10.16
N VAL A 16 0.98 6.92 -10.42
CA VAL A 16 1.41 5.87 -9.49
C VAL A 16 2.19 4.81 -10.22
N ALA A 17 3.37 4.48 -9.70
CA ALA A 17 4.16 3.34 -10.13
C ALA A 17 3.92 2.15 -9.19
N VAL A 18 3.53 1.00 -9.74
CA VAL A 18 3.37 -0.24 -8.99
C VAL A 18 4.48 -1.20 -9.37
N THR A 19 5.36 -1.51 -8.42
CA THR A 19 6.47 -2.45 -8.60
C THR A 19 6.31 -3.66 -7.69
N GLN A 20 6.57 -4.84 -8.23
CA GLN A 20 6.64 -6.06 -7.43
C GLN A 20 8.01 -6.13 -6.74
N THR A 21 8.00 -6.16 -5.41
CA THR A 21 9.19 -6.37 -4.59
C THR A 21 9.31 -7.82 -4.13
N GLY A 22 10.52 -8.23 -3.77
CA GLY A 22 10.80 -9.55 -3.21
C GLY A 22 10.44 -9.67 -1.72
N CYS A 23 10.81 -10.79 -1.11
CA CYS A 23 10.61 -11.01 0.31
C CYS A 23 11.46 -10.03 1.14
N ILE A 24 10.82 -9.32 2.06
CA ILE A 24 11.45 -8.38 2.99
C ILE A 24 11.65 -8.96 4.40
N GLY A 25 11.50 -10.29 4.54
CA GLY A 25 11.68 -10.98 5.83
C GLY A 25 10.49 -10.87 6.80
N LEU A 26 9.34 -10.38 6.34
CA LEU A 26 8.12 -10.19 7.14
C LEU A 26 6.99 -11.16 6.75
N CYS A 27 7.31 -12.45 6.58
CA CYS A 27 6.36 -13.44 6.06
C CYS A 27 5.05 -13.54 6.89
N GLU A 28 5.09 -13.28 8.19
CA GLU A 28 3.90 -13.29 9.07
C GLU A 28 2.86 -12.20 8.73
N TYR A 29 3.30 -11.15 8.06
CA TYR A 29 2.46 -10.01 7.68
C TYR A 29 2.06 -10.04 6.21
N GLU A 30 2.35 -11.11 5.48
CA GLU A 30 1.88 -11.26 4.12
C GLU A 30 0.34 -11.33 4.04
N PRO A 31 -0.29 -10.74 3.01
CA PRO A 31 0.31 -9.94 1.93
C PRO A 31 0.76 -8.55 2.40
N ILE A 32 1.93 -8.11 1.94
CA ILE A 32 2.52 -6.81 2.27
C ILE A 32 2.40 -5.84 1.09
N VAL A 33 2.07 -4.59 1.38
CA VAL A 33 2.09 -3.48 0.42
C VAL A 33 2.84 -2.31 1.04
N GLN A 34 3.81 -1.78 0.31
CA GLN A 34 4.54 -0.57 0.70
C GLN A 34 4.06 0.58 -0.17
N VAL A 35 3.75 1.71 0.46
CA VAL A 35 3.30 2.93 -0.21
C VAL A 35 4.23 4.06 0.20
N GLN A 36 4.76 4.77 -0.80
CA GLN A 36 5.59 5.95 -0.63
C GLN A 36 4.97 7.08 -1.47
N ILE A 37 4.78 8.24 -0.86
CA ILE A 37 4.24 9.43 -1.53
C ILE A 37 5.39 10.42 -1.73
N GLY A 38 5.78 10.65 -2.99
CA GLY A 38 6.92 11.52 -3.32
C GLY A 38 8.22 11.07 -2.65
N GLU A 39 8.89 12.01 -1.97
CA GLU A 39 10.11 11.76 -1.18
C GLU A 39 9.81 11.49 0.31
N GLY A 40 8.54 11.25 0.65
CA GLY A 40 8.10 10.97 2.02
C GLY A 40 8.49 9.57 2.52
N ASP A 41 8.16 9.31 3.78
CA ASP A 41 8.43 8.02 4.41
C ASP A 41 7.65 6.88 3.74
N MET A 42 8.31 5.73 3.58
CA MET A 42 7.67 4.52 3.07
C MET A 42 6.86 3.85 4.18
N VAL A 43 5.55 3.78 4.00
CA VAL A 43 4.65 3.12 4.94
C VAL A 43 4.40 1.68 4.49
N THR A 44 4.71 0.74 5.38
CA THR A 44 4.53 -0.70 5.12
C THR A 44 3.22 -1.18 5.73
N TYR A 45 2.33 -1.74 4.92
CA TYR A 45 1.05 -2.30 5.33
C TYR A 45 1.09 -3.82 5.28
N GLY A 46 0.66 -4.47 6.36
CA GLY A 46 0.60 -5.92 6.48
C GLY A 46 -0.82 -6.45 6.46
N LYS A 47 -0.96 -7.75 6.16
CA LYS A 47 -2.23 -8.48 6.11
C LYS A 47 -3.25 -7.75 5.21
N LEU A 48 -2.77 -7.22 4.08
CA LEU A 48 -3.59 -6.42 3.19
C LEU A 48 -4.41 -7.31 2.25
N GLY A 49 -5.68 -7.50 2.60
CA GLY A 49 -6.65 -8.20 1.76
C GLY A 49 -7.16 -7.35 0.60
N ALA A 50 -7.76 -7.99 -0.41
CA ALA A 50 -8.34 -7.31 -1.56
C ALA A 50 -9.48 -6.34 -1.17
N ASP A 51 -10.18 -6.62 -0.07
CA ASP A 51 -11.22 -5.79 0.53
C ASP A 51 -10.69 -4.46 1.08
N ARG A 52 -9.40 -4.41 1.46
CA ARG A 52 -8.76 -3.22 2.05
C ARG A 52 -8.13 -2.29 1.01
N VAL A 53 -7.96 -2.77 -0.23
CA VAL A 53 -7.31 -2.02 -1.31
C VAL A 53 -8.03 -0.71 -1.64
N PRO A 54 -9.37 -0.65 -1.75
CA PRO A 54 -10.07 0.61 -2.04
C PRO A 54 -9.79 1.69 -0.98
N THR A 55 -9.86 1.32 0.30
CA THR A 55 -9.57 2.24 1.41
C THR A 55 -8.10 2.67 1.44
N LEU A 56 -7.17 1.76 1.14
CA LEU A 56 -5.74 2.09 1.07
C LEU A 56 -5.47 3.15 0.01
N ILE A 57 -6.04 2.96 -1.19
CA ILE A 57 -5.86 3.89 -2.30
C ILE A 57 -6.52 5.22 -1.99
N GLU A 58 -7.77 5.23 -1.53
CA GLU A 58 -8.50 6.45 -1.24
C GLU A 58 -7.82 7.28 -0.14
N LYS A 59 -7.48 6.67 1.00
CA LYS A 59 -6.89 7.40 2.13
C LYS A 59 -5.43 7.77 1.91
N HIS A 60 -4.60 6.80 1.52
CA HIS A 60 -3.16 7.01 1.52
C HIS A 60 -2.64 7.46 0.15
N VAL A 61 -3.03 6.77 -0.93
CA VAL A 61 -2.50 7.09 -2.27
C VAL A 61 -3.10 8.39 -2.81
N VAL A 62 -4.41 8.58 -2.67
CA VAL A 62 -5.13 9.77 -3.15
C VAL A 62 -5.18 10.86 -2.07
N GLY A 63 -5.52 10.47 -0.83
CA GLY A 63 -5.63 11.42 0.29
C GLY A 63 -4.31 11.83 0.94
N GLY A 64 -3.22 11.09 0.72
CA GLY A 64 -1.92 11.36 1.35
C GLY A 64 -1.88 11.04 2.85
N GLU A 65 -2.91 10.39 3.41
CA GLU A 65 -3.02 10.09 4.83
C GLU A 65 -2.76 8.60 5.10
N PRO A 66 -1.66 8.25 5.80
CA PRO A 66 -1.36 6.86 6.10
C PRO A 66 -2.31 6.26 7.15
N ILE A 67 -2.69 5.00 6.94
CA ILE A 67 -3.60 4.26 7.84
C ILE A 67 -2.76 3.60 8.95
N ALA A 68 -2.47 4.36 10.01
CA ALA A 68 -1.60 3.92 11.11
C ALA A 68 -2.02 2.58 11.76
N GLU A 69 -3.32 2.25 11.71
CA GLU A 69 -3.87 0.99 12.24
C GLU A 69 -3.44 -0.25 11.45
N TRP A 70 -3.11 -0.08 10.16
CA TRP A 70 -2.69 -1.16 9.28
C TRP A 70 -1.18 -1.15 9.02
N ALA A 71 -0.53 -0.04 9.38
CA ALA A 71 0.90 0.13 9.23
C ALA A 71 1.65 -0.80 10.19
N ILE A 72 2.59 -1.57 9.64
CA ILE A 72 3.58 -2.31 10.41
C ILE A 72 4.59 -1.29 10.93
N LYS A 73 4.63 -1.11 12.24
CA LYS A 73 5.67 -0.29 12.88
C LYS A 73 7.00 -1.04 12.80
N GLN A 74 7.79 -0.74 11.78
CA GLN A 74 9.20 -1.12 11.80
C GLN A 74 9.88 -0.24 12.85
N THR A 75 10.11 -0.81 14.03
CA THR A 75 11.01 -0.20 15.00
C THR A 75 12.40 -0.58 14.53
N ALA A 76 13.11 0.36 13.91
CA ALA A 76 14.53 0.22 13.64
C ALA A 76 15.31 0.25 14.96
#